data_AF-A0AAU2DVZ7-F1
#
_entry.id   AF-A0AAU2DVZ7-F1
#
_cell.length_a   1.000
_cell.length_b   1.000
_cell.length_c   1.000
_cell.angle_alpha   90.00
_cell.angle_beta   90.00
_cell.angle_gamma   90.00
#
_symmetry.space_group_name_H-M   'P 1'
#
loop_
_entity.id
_entity.type
_entity.pdbx_description
1 polymer ?
#
loop_
_entity_poly.entity_id
_entity_poly.type
_entity_poly.pdbx_seq_one_letter_code
_entity_poly.pdbx_strand_id
1 'polypeptide(L)'
;MTPEIESAFAAIRAEYGAESVTRVEQMLEPGGSARHPLQKAAKWIMPGLSPTPWHDPYAYAELAPVVHALEGGHQAIKKELNAAWEARREAFSDYEHYLTRQENWQALYLFRKGGLVTESAATAPTAYQVLKDVVVDTEKICPLLESHFSTLLPGAVVEPHCDLWNFSINLHLAVDIPDGCSITVAGETRYWEEGKCLLFDYSFEHEARNEGVRPRTCLLIDLWHPETTTPERRALVALITEIRRLMGED
;
A
#
# COMPACT_ATOMS: atom_id res chain seq x y z
N MET A 1 18.18 7.87 -18.53
CA MET A 1 18.43 7.03 -17.35
C MET A 1 19.76 7.50 -16.74
N THR A 2 19.95 7.43 -15.41
CA THR A 2 21.26 7.80 -14.82
C THR A 2 22.24 6.62 -14.85
N PRO A 3 23.55 6.85 -14.75
CA PRO A 3 24.55 5.77 -14.67
C PRO A 3 24.27 4.77 -13.53
N GLU A 4 23.73 5.24 -12.40
CA GLU A 4 23.37 4.42 -11.24
C GLU A 4 22.26 3.42 -11.59
N ILE A 5 21.20 3.88 -12.25
CA ILE A 5 20.08 3.03 -12.69
C ILE A 5 20.56 2.07 -13.78
N GLU A 6 21.35 2.54 -14.75
CA GLU A 6 21.90 1.70 -15.82
C GLU A 6 22.76 0.56 -15.27
N SER A 7 23.63 0.87 -14.30
CA SER A 7 24.47 -0.12 -13.61
C SER A 7 23.64 -1.14 -12.84
N ALA A 8 22.62 -0.69 -12.10
CA ALA A 8 21.70 -1.59 -11.38
C ALA A 8 20.94 -2.51 -12.33
N PHE A 9 20.42 -1.98 -13.45
CA PHE A 9 19.69 -2.76 -14.44
C PHE A 9 20.61 -3.77 -15.14
N ALA A 10 21.85 -3.38 -15.46
CA ALA A 10 22.85 -4.29 -16.03
C ALA A 10 23.17 -5.45 -15.07
N ALA A 11 23.34 -5.18 -13.77
CA ALA A 11 23.56 -6.22 -12.78
C ALA A 11 22.37 -7.19 -12.67
N ILE A 12 21.13 -6.67 -12.68
CA ILE A 12 19.91 -7.50 -12.66
C ILE A 12 19.84 -8.38 -13.92
N ARG A 13 20.13 -7.84 -15.11
CA ARG A 13 20.15 -8.64 -16.35
C ARG A 13 21.21 -9.73 -16.35
N ALA A 14 22.38 -9.45 -15.78
CA ALA A 14 23.43 -10.45 -15.65
C ALA A 14 23.01 -11.64 -14.77
N GLU A 15 22.13 -11.40 -13.79
CA GLU A 15 21.63 -12.42 -12.86
C GLU A 15 20.38 -13.15 -13.38
N TYR A 16 19.40 -12.43 -13.95
CA TYR A 16 18.08 -12.97 -14.29
C TYR A 16 17.79 -13.06 -15.80
N GLY A 17 18.72 -12.62 -16.65
CA GLY A 17 18.59 -12.64 -18.11
C GLY A 17 18.26 -11.27 -18.72
N ALA A 18 18.51 -11.13 -20.03
CA ALA A 18 18.45 -9.84 -20.72
C ALA A 18 17.08 -9.16 -20.65
N GLU A 19 15.99 -9.94 -20.65
CA GLU A 19 14.60 -9.45 -20.66
C GLU A 19 14.00 -9.23 -19.26
N SER A 20 14.80 -9.41 -18.20
CA SER A 20 14.28 -9.44 -16.82
C SER A 20 13.73 -8.10 -16.31
N VAL A 21 14.00 -7.00 -17.03
CA VAL A 21 13.58 -5.63 -16.66
C VAL A 21 12.80 -4.94 -17.79
N THR A 22 12.45 -5.66 -18.87
CA THR A 22 11.87 -5.08 -20.08
C THR A 22 10.60 -4.27 -19.81
N ARG A 23 9.69 -4.77 -18.94
CA ARG A 23 8.46 -4.03 -18.60
C ARG A 23 8.74 -2.74 -17.81
N VAL A 24 9.78 -2.74 -16.97
CA VAL A 24 10.21 -1.54 -16.21
C VAL A 24 10.80 -0.50 -17.16
N GLU A 25 11.52 -0.91 -18.20
CA GLU A 25 12.04 0.00 -19.21
C GLU A 25 10.95 0.56 -20.11
N GLN A 26 10.01 -0.28 -20.56
CA GLN A 26 8.85 0.15 -21.34
C GLN A 26 8.02 1.20 -20.60
N MET A 27 7.88 1.07 -19.28
CA MET A 27 7.21 2.07 -18.43
C MET A 27 7.87 3.46 -18.50
N LEU A 28 9.18 3.52 -18.79
CA LEU A 28 9.97 4.75 -18.87
C LEU A 28 10.03 5.35 -20.29
N GLU A 29 9.54 4.62 -21.30
CA GLU A 29 9.58 5.09 -22.68
C GLU A 29 8.73 6.37 -22.88
N PRO A 30 9.17 7.30 -23.74
CA PRO A 30 8.39 8.48 -24.07
C PRO A 30 7.00 8.12 -24.61
N GLY A 31 5.96 8.67 -24.00
CA GLY A 31 4.55 8.35 -24.31
C GLY A 31 3.90 7.39 -23.33
N GLY A 32 4.69 6.66 -22.54
CA GLY A 32 4.23 5.76 -21.48
C GLY A 32 3.44 4.55 -22.00
N SER A 33 3.01 3.70 -21.06
CA SER A 33 2.18 2.53 -21.36
C SER A 33 0.72 2.92 -21.64
N ALA A 34 0.03 2.07 -22.40
CA ALA A 34 -1.43 2.11 -22.48
C ALA A 34 -2.03 2.08 -21.06
N ARG A 35 -2.95 3.00 -20.78
CA ARG A 35 -3.47 3.26 -19.44
C ARG A 35 -4.99 3.21 -19.45
N HIS A 36 -5.57 2.63 -18.40
CA HIS A 36 -7.01 2.69 -18.21
C HIS A 36 -7.49 4.12 -17.93
N PRO A 37 -8.62 4.61 -18.48
CA PRO A 37 -9.09 5.98 -18.24
C PRO A 37 -9.26 6.36 -16.76
N LEU A 38 -9.55 5.38 -15.90
CA LEU A 38 -9.67 5.57 -14.45
C LEU A 38 -8.33 5.56 -13.70
N GLN A 39 -7.20 5.32 -14.37
CA GLN A 39 -5.85 5.49 -13.82
C GLN A 39 -5.23 6.82 -14.28
N LYS A 40 -6.01 7.75 -14.84
CA LYS A 40 -5.54 8.98 -15.52
C LYS A 40 -4.56 9.83 -14.73
N ALA A 41 -4.62 9.80 -13.40
CA ALA A 41 -3.75 10.61 -12.53
C ALA A 41 -2.53 9.85 -11.97
N ALA A 42 -2.45 8.52 -12.15
CA ALA A 42 -1.28 7.75 -11.73
C ALA A 42 -0.01 8.22 -12.45
N LYS A 43 1.13 8.28 -11.79
CA LYS A 43 2.37 8.78 -12.41
C LYS A 43 2.97 7.76 -13.37
N TRP A 44 3.08 6.50 -12.95
CA TRP A 44 3.74 5.44 -13.71
C TRP A 44 2.85 4.21 -13.87
N ILE A 45 2.70 3.74 -15.10
CA ILE A 45 1.94 2.53 -15.42
C ILE A 45 2.88 1.53 -16.07
N MET A 46 3.20 0.47 -15.33
CA MET A 46 3.96 -0.65 -15.84
C MET A 46 3.07 -1.49 -16.75
N PRO A 47 3.50 -1.81 -17.99
CA PRO A 47 2.69 -2.58 -18.92
C PRO A 47 2.60 -4.05 -18.48
N GLY A 48 1.62 -4.78 -19.00
CA GLY A 48 1.49 -6.22 -18.79
C GLY A 48 1.08 -6.65 -17.38
N LEU A 49 0.68 -5.71 -16.51
CA LEU A 49 -0.07 -6.00 -15.30
C LEU A 49 -1.57 -5.97 -15.61
N SER A 50 -2.34 -6.84 -14.96
CA SER A 50 -3.79 -6.88 -15.06
C SER A 50 -4.41 -5.52 -14.70
N PRO A 51 -5.22 -4.91 -15.59
CA PRO A 51 -5.88 -3.63 -15.32
C PRO A 51 -7.17 -3.86 -14.52
N THR A 52 -7.08 -4.60 -13.42
CA THR A 52 -8.22 -4.98 -12.58
C THR A 52 -8.25 -4.07 -11.35
N PRO A 53 -9.32 -3.31 -11.09
CA PRO A 53 -9.35 -2.43 -9.92
C PRO A 53 -9.46 -3.21 -8.61
N TRP A 54 -10.39 -4.17 -8.54
CA TRP A 54 -10.63 -4.99 -7.36
C TRP A 54 -10.06 -6.40 -7.53
N HIS A 55 -9.30 -6.83 -6.54
CA HIS A 55 -8.70 -8.16 -6.51
C HIS A 55 -9.34 -9.02 -5.42
N ASP A 56 -9.37 -10.33 -5.65
CA ASP A 56 -9.65 -11.29 -4.58
C ASP A 56 -8.36 -11.51 -3.75
N PRO A 57 -8.32 -11.09 -2.48
CA PRO A 57 -7.14 -11.26 -1.63
C PRO A 57 -6.73 -12.73 -1.44
N TYR A 58 -7.67 -13.68 -1.59
CA TYR A 58 -7.43 -15.10 -1.40
C TYR A 58 -6.96 -15.81 -2.69
N ALA A 59 -7.09 -15.16 -3.85
CA ALA A 59 -6.76 -15.77 -5.15
C ALA A 59 -5.25 -15.89 -5.41
N TYR A 60 -4.43 -15.10 -4.72
CA TYR A 60 -2.97 -15.10 -4.90
C TYR A 60 -2.30 -15.98 -3.86
N ALA A 61 -1.70 -17.08 -4.31
CA ALA A 61 -0.98 -18.02 -3.43
C ALA A 61 0.12 -17.33 -2.59
N GLU A 62 0.74 -16.27 -3.13
CA GLU A 62 1.77 -15.54 -2.40
C GLU A 62 1.23 -14.56 -1.34
N LEU A 63 -0.04 -14.13 -1.45
CA LEU A 63 -0.68 -13.23 -0.50
C LEU A 63 -1.58 -13.96 0.51
N ALA A 64 -2.06 -15.16 0.18
CA ALA A 64 -2.92 -15.93 1.07
C ALA A 64 -2.35 -16.10 2.51
N PRO A 65 -1.04 -16.36 2.72
CA PRO A 65 -0.48 -16.40 4.08
C PRO A 65 -0.58 -15.07 4.82
N VAL A 66 -0.38 -13.94 4.11
CA VAL A 66 -0.52 -12.58 4.67
C VAL A 66 -1.94 -12.35 5.13
N VAL A 67 -2.90 -12.62 4.25
CA VAL A 67 -4.33 -12.45 4.52
C VAL A 67 -4.76 -13.31 5.70
N HIS A 68 -4.44 -14.60 5.70
CA HIS A 68 -4.82 -15.49 6.80
C HIS A 68 -4.21 -15.09 8.15
N ALA A 69 -2.96 -14.64 8.18
CA ALA A 69 -2.32 -14.19 9.41
C ALA A 69 -2.97 -12.90 9.96
N LEU A 70 -3.31 -11.97 9.08
CA LEU A 70 -3.99 -10.72 9.44
C LEU A 70 -5.41 -10.97 9.96
N GLU A 71 -6.21 -11.77 9.23
CA GLU A 71 -7.58 -12.11 9.65
C GLU A 71 -7.58 -12.93 10.94
N GLY A 72 -6.65 -13.91 11.08
CA GLY A 72 -6.50 -14.71 12.29
C GLY A 72 -6.05 -13.89 13.50
N GLY A 73 -5.27 -12.83 13.29
CA GLY A 73 -4.82 -11.89 14.31
C GLY A 73 -5.79 -10.76 14.64
N HIS A 74 -6.88 -10.60 13.86
CA HIS A 74 -7.76 -9.43 13.89
C HIS A 74 -8.23 -9.02 15.28
N GLN A 75 -8.73 -9.97 16.08
CA GLN A 75 -9.29 -9.66 17.40
C GLN A 75 -8.25 -9.06 18.37
N ALA A 76 -7.03 -9.57 18.34
CA ALA A 76 -5.93 -9.01 19.14
C ALA A 76 -5.51 -7.63 18.60
N ILE A 77 -5.38 -7.49 17.28
CA ILE A 77 -5.07 -6.23 16.61
C ILE A 77 -6.09 -5.14 16.97
N LYS A 78 -7.38 -5.44 16.88
CA LYS A 78 -8.48 -4.50 17.22
C LYS A 78 -8.39 -4.07 18.68
N LYS A 79 -8.17 -5.02 19.60
CA LYS A 79 -8.05 -4.73 21.03
C LYS A 79 -6.85 -3.82 21.33
N GLU A 80 -5.69 -4.12 20.74
CA GLU A 80 -4.47 -3.32 20.89
C GLU A 80 -4.65 -1.90 20.36
N LEU A 81 -5.22 -1.78 19.15
CA LEU A 81 -5.51 -0.50 18.53
C LEU A 81 -6.44 0.35 19.38
N ASN A 82 -7.54 -0.21 19.89
CA ASN A 82 -8.51 0.53 20.68
C ASN A 82 -7.90 1.00 22.02
N ALA A 83 -7.10 0.15 22.67
CA ALA A 83 -6.35 0.54 23.87
C ALA A 83 -5.33 1.65 23.57
N ALA A 84 -4.62 1.56 22.43
CA ALA A 84 -3.68 2.58 21.98
C ALA A 84 -4.39 3.90 21.65
N TRP A 85 -5.56 3.86 21.03
CA TRP A 85 -6.35 5.04 20.69
C TRP A 85 -6.76 5.84 21.94
N GLU A 86 -7.11 5.14 23.01
CA GLU A 86 -7.49 5.75 24.29
C GLU A 86 -6.28 6.24 25.10
N ALA A 87 -5.19 5.46 25.14
CA ALA A 87 -4.08 5.69 26.07
C ALA A 87 -2.83 6.35 25.45
N ARG A 88 -2.70 6.36 24.13
CA ARG A 88 -1.52 6.82 23.37
C ARG A 88 -1.91 7.60 22.12
N ARG A 89 -2.85 8.54 22.26
CA ARG A 89 -3.38 9.33 21.14
C ARG A 89 -2.26 10.07 20.37
N GLU A 90 -1.20 10.48 21.06
CA GLU A 90 0.00 11.11 20.50
C GLU A 90 0.81 10.22 19.55
N ALA A 91 0.63 8.90 19.60
CA ALA A 91 1.29 7.98 18.67
C ALA A 91 0.66 8.01 17.26
N PHE A 92 -0.53 8.61 17.10
CA PHE A 92 -1.15 8.77 15.80
C PHE A 92 -0.99 10.22 15.34
N SER A 93 -0.40 10.36 14.17
CA SER A 93 -0.20 11.65 13.50
C SER A 93 -1.29 11.90 12.48
N ASP A 94 -1.54 13.16 12.14
CA ASP A 94 -2.36 13.48 10.95
C ASP A 94 -1.74 12.82 9.73
N TYR A 95 -2.59 12.23 8.89
CA TYR A 95 -2.14 11.63 7.66
C TYR A 95 -1.77 12.73 6.66
N GLU A 96 -0.51 12.72 6.24
CA GLU A 96 0.00 13.60 5.19
C GLU A 96 0.01 12.81 3.88
N HIS A 97 -1.13 12.80 3.20
CA HIS A 97 -1.17 12.36 1.81
C HIS A 97 -0.52 13.44 0.94
N TYR A 98 0.20 13.05 -0.12
CA TYR A 98 0.86 14.02 -1.02
C TYR A 98 -0.12 15.01 -1.70
N LEU A 99 -1.43 14.72 -1.65
CA LEU A 99 -2.49 15.59 -2.16
C LEU A 99 -3.08 16.53 -1.11
N THR A 100 -3.23 16.10 0.15
CA THR A 100 -3.94 16.84 1.19
C THR A 100 -3.47 16.42 2.59
N ARG A 101 -3.30 17.38 3.49
CA ARG A 101 -3.29 17.12 4.94
C ARG A 101 -4.71 17.30 5.47
N GLN A 102 -5.20 16.31 6.21
CA GLN A 102 -6.55 16.34 6.79
C GLN A 102 -6.49 15.94 8.27
N GLU A 103 -6.97 16.80 9.17
CA GLU A 103 -6.91 16.56 10.63
C GLU A 103 -7.84 15.41 11.08
N ASN A 104 -8.86 15.10 10.27
CA ASN A 104 -9.83 14.01 10.51
C ASN A 104 -9.40 12.68 9.88
N TRP A 105 -8.15 12.58 9.38
CA TRP A 105 -7.53 11.37 8.88
C TRP A 105 -6.19 11.17 9.59
N GLN A 106 -6.05 10.09 10.36
CA GLN A 106 -4.93 9.89 11.27
C GLN A 106 -4.25 8.54 11.02
N ALA A 107 -2.94 8.49 11.25
CA ALA A 107 -2.12 7.32 10.98
C ALA A 107 -1.21 6.94 12.14
N LEU A 108 -1.13 5.62 12.40
CA LEU A 108 -0.10 4.97 13.20
C LEU A 108 0.73 4.06 12.28
N TYR A 109 1.96 4.46 11.98
CA TYR A 109 2.82 3.77 11.03
C TYR A 109 3.47 2.52 11.63
N LEU A 110 3.44 1.40 10.91
CA LEU A 110 4.14 0.16 11.23
C LEU A 110 5.37 -0.05 10.33
N PHE A 111 5.33 0.47 9.10
CA PHE A 111 6.45 0.48 8.16
C PHE A 111 6.46 1.80 7.38
N ARG A 112 7.62 2.45 7.29
CA ARG A 112 7.81 3.69 6.52
C ARG A 112 9.28 3.88 6.21
N LYS A 113 9.61 4.62 5.15
CA LYS A 113 10.99 4.89 4.72
C LYS A 113 11.83 3.61 4.58
N GLY A 114 11.22 2.56 4.02
CA GLY A 114 11.89 1.28 3.75
C GLY A 114 12.15 0.39 4.96
N GLY A 115 11.64 0.72 6.15
CA GLY A 115 11.84 -0.07 7.36
C GLY A 115 10.64 -0.11 8.31
N LEU A 116 10.67 -1.08 9.23
CA LEU A 116 9.68 -1.17 10.32
C LEU A 116 9.85 -0.01 11.31
N VAL A 117 8.73 0.52 11.79
CA VAL A 117 8.68 1.54 12.84
C VAL A 117 8.69 0.85 14.19
N THR A 118 9.89 0.71 14.79
CA THR A 118 10.12 -0.13 15.97
C THR A 118 9.31 0.27 17.20
N GLU A 119 9.00 1.56 17.33
CA GLU A 119 8.20 2.14 18.40
C GLU A 119 6.77 1.60 18.40
N SER A 120 6.25 1.25 17.23
CA SER A 120 4.90 0.71 17.07
C SER A 120 4.77 -0.72 17.59
N ALA A 121 5.89 -1.45 17.79
CA ALA A 121 5.87 -2.77 18.41
C ALA A 121 5.29 -2.75 19.83
N ALA A 122 5.46 -1.65 20.57
CA ALA A 122 4.89 -1.51 21.91
C ALA A 122 3.42 -1.06 21.88
N THR A 123 2.92 -0.56 20.76
CA THR A 123 1.58 0.04 20.61
C THR A 123 0.60 -0.94 19.96
N ALA A 124 1.05 -1.67 18.93
CA ALA A 124 0.27 -2.70 18.25
C ALA A 124 1.13 -3.97 18.02
N PRO A 125 1.55 -4.67 19.09
CA PRO A 125 2.50 -5.78 19.01
C PRO A 125 2.06 -6.90 18.07
N THR A 126 0.77 -7.25 18.03
CA THR A 126 0.29 -8.33 17.15
C THR A 126 0.41 -7.91 15.69
N ALA A 127 -0.06 -6.71 15.33
CA ALA A 127 0.02 -6.22 13.96
C ALA A 127 1.47 -6.04 13.50
N TYR A 128 2.34 -5.53 14.38
CA TYR A 128 3.76 -5.38 14.13
C TYR A 128 4.44 -6.73 13.85
N GLN A 129 4.16 -7.75 14.67
CA GLN A 129 4.75 -9.08 14.50
C GLN A 129 4.25 -9.76 13.21
N VAL A 130 2.94 -9.69 12.92
CA VAL A 130 2.38 -10.20 11.67
C VAL A 130 3.03 -9.50 10.48
N LEU A 131 3.06 -8.16 10.47
CA LEU A 131 3.66 -7.39 9.39
C LEU A 131 5.13 -7.79 9.17
N LYS A 132 5.91 -7.89 10.25
CA LYS A 132 7.30 -8.32 10.17
C LYS A 132 7.42 -9.72 9.56
N ASP A 133 6.79 -10.72 10.16
CA ASP A 133 7.07 -12.12 9.87
C ASP A 133 6.50 -12.59 8.54
N VAL A 134 5.31 -12.12 8.15
CA VAL A 134 4.63 -12.62 6.95
C VAL A 134 4.65 -11.66 5.78
N VAL A 135 5.07 -10.40 5.98
CA VAL A 135 5.10 -9.38 4.91
C VAL A 135 6.51 -8.86 4.63
N VAL A 136 7.25 -8.43 5.66
CA VAL A 136 8.60 -7.85 5.50
C VAL A 136 9.64 -8.95 5.26
N ASP A 137 9.73 -9.93 6.16
CA ASP A 137 10.73 -11.00 6.09
C ASP A 137 10.53 -11.93 4.88
N THR A 138 9.33 -11.90 4.28
CA THR A 138 8.95 -12.66 3.07
C THR A 138 8.93 -11.80 1.80
N GLU A 139 9.42 -10.56 1.88
CA GLU A 139 9.60 -9.62 0.77
C GLU A 139 8.31 -9.33 -0.02
N LYS A 140 7.15 -9.32 0.66
CA LYS A 140 5.85 -8.98 0.04
C LYS A 140 5.57 -7.49 0.04
N ILE A 141 6.09 -6.76 1.03
CA ILE A 141 5.94 -5.32 1.13
C ILE A 141 6.69 -4.61 -0.01
N CYS A 142 6.12 -3.55 -0.56
CA CYS A 142 6.84 -2.61 -1.40
C CYS A 142 7.64 -1.64 -0.50
N PRO A 143 8.99 -1.71 -0.45
CA PRO A 143 9.77 -0.89 0.47
C PRO A 143 9.80 0.59 0.09
N LEU A 144 9.28 0.94 -1.09
CA LEU A 144 9.13 2.32 -1.54
C LEU A 144 7.95 3.04 -0.86
N LEU A 145 7.10 2.30 -0.16
CA LEU A 145 5.83 2.78 0.38
C LEU A 145 5.70 2.43 1.87
N GLU A 146 4.48 2.27 2.38
CA GLU A 146 4.22 2.23 3.81
C GLU A 146 3.21 1.14 4.23
N SER A 147 3.16 0.92 5.54
CA SER A 147 2.06 0.20 6.17
C SER A 147 1.69 0.93 7.45
N HIS A 148 0.40 1.21 7.63
CA HIS A 148 -0.07 1.99 8.76
C HIS A 148 -1.54 1.69 9.07
N PHE A 149 -1.94 1.89 10.31
CA PHE A 149 -3.36 2.00 10.64
C PHE A 149 -3.85 3.34 10.12
N SER A 150 -4.83 3.33 9.22
CA SER A 150 -5.51 4.52 8.70
C SER A 150 -6.85 4.68 9.41
N THR A 151 -6.96 5.72 10.23
CA THR A 151 -8.17 6.06 10.99
C THR A 151 -8.86 7.28 10.40
N LEU A 152 -10.07 7.10 9.88
CA LEU A 152 -10.96 8.22 9.51
C LEU A 152 -11.90 8.54 10.66
N LEU A 153 -11.94 9.80 11.10
CA LEU A 153 -12.91 10.26 12.10
C LEU A 153 -14.32 10.41 11.49
N PRO A 154 -15.39 10.48 12.32
CA PRO A 154 -16.75 10.73 11.84
C PRO A 154 -16.84 11.92 10.88
N GLY A 155 -17.51 11.73 9.75
CA GLY A 155 -17.67 12.73 8.70
C GLY A 155 -16.46 12.92 7.78
N ALA A 156 -15.38 12.17 7.97
CA ALA A 156 -14.20 12.29 7.10
C ALA A 156 -14.47 11.72 5.70
N VAL A 157 -13.98 12.44 4.69
CA VAL A 157 -14.05 12.09 3.28
C VAL A 157 -12.65 12.19 2.69
N VAL A 158 -12.17 11.09 2.15
CA VAL A 158 -10.99 11.07 1.28
C VAL A 158 -11.50 11.24 -0.14
N GLU A 159 -11.23 12.40 -0.73
CA GLU A 159 -11.67 12.74 -2.09
C GLU A 159 -11.10 11.79 -3.15
N PRO A 160 -11.76 11.66 -4.32
CA PRO A 160 -11.27 10.84 -5.42
C PRO A 160 -9.83 11.17 -5.83
N HIS A 161 -8.96 10.18 -5.84
CA HIS A 161 -7.56 10.30 -6.26
C HIS A 161 -7.01 9.00 -6.83
N CYS A 162 -5.86 9.07 -7.50
CA CYS A 162 -5.10 7.90 -7.95
C CYS A 162 -3.72 7.95 -7.32
N ASP A 163 -3.22 6.82 -6.85
CA ASP A 163 -1.85 6.71 -6.39
C ASP A 163 -0.83 6.60 -7.52
N LEU A 164 0.44 6.71 -7.13
CA LEU A 164 1.54 7.01 -8.03
C LEU A 164 1.75 5.95 -9.12
N TRP A 165 1.42 4.68 -8.87
CA TRP A 165 1.74 3.59 -9.80
C TRP A 165 0.96 2.30 -9.57
N ASN A 166 0.93 1.43 -10.58
CA ASN A 166 0.22 0.14 -10.58
C ASN A 166 1.09 -1.09 -10.20
N PHE A 167 2.40 -0.91 -10.02
CA PHE A 167 3.28 -2.04 -9.66
C PHE A 167 3.25 -2.40 -8.17
N SER A 168 2.46 -1.67 -7.37
CA SER A 168 2.04 -2.03 -6.02
C SER A 168 0.52 -2.03 -5.92
N ILE A 169 -0.01 -2.77 -4.97
CA ILE A 169 -1.43 -2.85 -4.65
C ILE A 169 -1.62 -2.69 -3.15
N ASN A 170 -2.81 -2.28 -2.72
CA ASN A 170 -3.07 -2.01 -1.32
C ASN A 170 -4.03 -3.03 -0.71
N LEU A 171 -3.60 -3.62 0.40
CA LEU A 171 -4.37 -4.53 1.21
C LEU A 171 -4.94 -3.78 2.42
N HIS A 172 -6.26 -3.79 2.59
CA HIS A 172 -6.94 -3.28 3.77
C HIS A 172 -7.43 -4.42 4.65
N LEU A 173 -6.83 -4.62 5.83
CA LEU A 173 -7.51 -5.36 6.90
C LEU A 173 -8.50 -4.41 7.58
N ALA A 174 -9.78 -4.77 7.61
CA ALA A 174 -10.81 -4.06 8.35
C ALA A 174 -10.67 -4.28 9.86
N VAL A 175 -10.24 -3.28 10.63
CA VAL A 175 -9.92 -3.47 12.06
C VAL A 175 -11.12 -3.11 12.96
N ASP A 176 -11.58 -1.86 12.91
CA ASP A 176 -12.76 -1.37 13.63
C ASP A 176 -13.57 -0.48 12.69
N ILE A 177 -14.73 -0.96 12.24
CA ILE A 177 -15.51 -0.35 11.17
C ILE A 177 -16.93 -0.07 11.69
N PRO A 178 -17.33 1.20 11.86
CA PRO A 178 -18.72 1.54 12.12
C PRO A 178 -19.57 1.47 10.85
N ASP A 179 -20.88 1.34 11.02
CA ASP A 179 -21.86 1.48 9.94
C ASP A 179 -21.68 2.83 9.21
N GLY A 180 -21.98 2.86 7.92
CA GLY A 180 -21.86 4.08 7.10
C GLY A 180 -20.44 4.34 6.56
N CYS A 181 -19.55 3.36 6.59
CA CYS A 181 -18.21 3.47 6.01
C CYS A 181 -18.12 2.76 4.66
N SER A 182 -17.57 3.44 3.65
CA SER A 182 -17.43 2.88 2.30
C SER A 182 -16.09 3.23 1.65
N ILE A 183 -15.73 2.44 0.66
CA ILE A 183 -14.62 2.69 -0.27
C ILE A 183 -15.12 2.47 -1.69
N THR A 184 -14.83 3.40 -2.59
CA THR A 184 -15.14 3.28 -4.01
C THR A 184 -13.84 3.21 -4.78
N VAL A 185 -13.66 2.18 -5.60
CA VAL A 185 -12.49 2.03 -6.49
C VAL A 185 -13.01 1.83 -7.90
N ALA A 186 -12.56 2.67 -8.83
CA ALA A 186 -12.97 2.64 -10.22
C ALA A 186 -14.50 2.64 -10.43
N GLY A 187 -15.24 3.34 -9.55
CA GLY A 187 -16.71 3.44 -9.60
C GLY A 187 -17.48 2.29 -8.96
N GLU A 188 -16.81 1.24 -8.47
CA GLU A 188 -17.44 0.18 -7.69
C GLU A 188 -17.24 0.44 -6.19
N THR A 189 -18.35 0.66 -5.48
CA THR A 189 -18.36 0.85 -4.02
C THR A 189 -18.43 -0.49 -3.30
N ARG A 190 -17.54 -0.68 -2.31
CA ARG A 190 -17.54 -1.79 -1.36
C ARG A 190 -17.57 -1.27 0.07
N TYR A 191 -17.94 -2.18 0.97
CA TYR A 191 -17.99 -1.96 2.41
C TYR A 191 -17.04 -2.94 3.08
N TRP A 192 -16.37 -2.52 4.14
CA TRP A 192 -15.50 -3.39 4.91
C TRP A 192 -16.34 -4.32 5.80
N GLU A 193 -15.98 -5.61 5.83
CA GLU A 193 -16.41 -6.55 6.85
C GLU A 193 -15.30 -6.64 7.90
N GLU A 194 -15.59 -6.35 9.17
CA GLU A 194 -14.57 -6.39 10.22
C GLU A 194 -13.87 -7.76 10.28
N GLY A 195 -12.54 -7.73 10.37
CA GLY A 195 -11.71 -8.92 10.36
C GLY A 195 -11.47 -9.53 8.99
N LYS A 196 -11.95 -8.89 7.91
CA LYS A 196 -11.70 -9.30 6.53
C LYS A 196 -10.81 -8.34 5.78
N CYS A 197 -10.08 -8.90 4.82
CA CYS A 197 -9.24 -8.14 3.92
C CYS A 197 -9.99 -7.71 2.65
N LEU A 198 -9.71 -6.50 2.17
CA LEU A 198 -9.96 -6.07 0.79
C LEU A 198 -8.63 -5.82 0.08
N LEU A 199 -8.57 -6.09 -1.22
CA LEU A 199 -7.37 -5.89 -2.05
C LEU A 199 -7.75 -5.15 -3.33
N PHE A 200 -7.03 -4.08 -3.65
CA PHE A 200 -7.30 -3.29 -4.84
C PHE A 200 -6.04 -2.62 -5.39
N ASP A 201 -6.05 -2.35 -6.69
CA ASP A 201 -5.06 -1.50 -7.35
C ASP A 201 -5.48 -0.03 -7.17
N TYR A 202 -4.83 0.65 -6.23
CA TYR A 202 -5.07 2.06 -5.93
C TYR A 202 -4.50 3.05 -6.95
N SER A 203 -3.87 2.58 -8.02
CA SER A 203 -3.55 3.44 -9.16
C SER A 203 -4.82 3.83 -9.93
N PHE A 204 -5.91 3.07 -9.75
CA PHE A 204 -7.24 3.49 -10.15
C PHE A 204 -7.79 4.57 -9.21
N GLU A 205 -8.60 5.46 -9.78
CA GLU A 205 -9.31 6.48 -9.03
C GLU A 205 -10.13 5.83 -7.91
N HIS A 206 -9.90 6.28 -6.68
CA HIS A 206 -10.55 5.75 -5.50
C HIS A 206 -10.82 6.84 -4.45
N GLU A 207 -11.84 6.61 -3.63
CA GLU A 207 -12.26 7.47 -2.52
C GLU A 207 -12.73 6.63 -1.33
N ALA A 208 -12.73 7.22 -0.14
CA ALA A 208 -13.22 6.56 1.06
C ALA A 208 -13.99 7.52 1.96
N ARG A 209 -15.06 7.03 2.58
CA ARG A 209 -15.96 7.85 3.40
C ARG A 209 -16.20 7.19 4.76
N ASN A 210 -16.25 8.00 5.81
CA ASN A 210 -16.79 7.62 7.11
C ASN A 210 -18.00 8.49 7.44
N GLU A 211 -19.20 8.04 7.05
CA GLU A 211 -20.47 8.68 7.39
C GLU A 211 -21.03 8.18 8.73
N GLY A 212 -20.27 7.34 9.43
CA GLY A 212 -20.62 6.79 10.73
C GLY A 212 -20.41 7.76 11.88
N VAL A 213 -20.76 7.31 13.08
CA VAL A 213 -20.70 8.10 14.32
C VAL A 213 -19.45 7.83 15.17
N ARG A 214 -18.57 6.94 14.72
CA ARG A 214 -17.31 6.57 15.40
C ARG A 214 -16.14 6.57 14.40
N PRO A 215 -14.87 6.56 14.88
CA PRO A 215 -13.73 6.38 13.99
C PRO A 215 -13.80 5.05 13.23
N ARG A 216 -13.36 5.05 11.98
CA ARG A 216 -13.17 3.88 11.12
C ARG A 216 -11.69 3.63 10.97
N THR A 217 -11.21 2.45 11.34
CA THR A 217 -9.79 2.11 11.20
C THR A 217 -9.58 0.85 10.36
N CYS A 218 -8.73 0.96 9.36
CA CYS A 218 -8.17 -0.17 8.60
C CYS A 218 -6.66 -0.23 8.81
N LEU A 219 -6.06 -1.42 8.76
CA LEU A 219 -4.62 -1.56 8.57
C LEU A 219 -4.34 -1.65 7.07
N LEU A 220 -3.60 -0.67 6.56
CA LEU A 220 -3.17 -0.58 5.16
C LEU A 220 -1.78 -1.18 5.01
N ILE A 221 -1.58 -1.96 3.94
CA ILE A 221 -0.29 -2.55 3.61
C ILE A 221 -0.04 -2.41 2.11
N ASP A 222 1.02 -1.68 1.76
CA ASP A 222 1.47 -1.54 0.39
C ASP A 222 2.30 -2.75 -0.05
N LEU A 223 1.68 -3.62 -0.83
CA LEU A 223 2.28 -4.85 -1.32
C LEU A 223 2.76 -4.67 -2.75
N TRP A 224 3.78 -5.43 -3.15
CA TRP A 224 4.06 -5.59 -4.58
C TRP A 224 2.85 -6.16 -5.30
N HIS A 225 2.55 -5.68 -6.52
CA HIS A 225 1.52 -6.30 -7.35
C HIS A 225 1.92 -7.75 -7.63
N PRO A 226 1.03 -8.75 -7.46
CA PRO A 226 1.37 -10.18 -7.58
C PRO A 226 1.88 -10.65 -8.95
N GLU A 227 1.80 -9.77 -9.95
CA GLU A 227 2.23 -10.04 -11.33
C GLU A 227 3.58 -9.36 -11.64
N THR A 228 4.20 -8.75 -10.62
CA THR A 228 5.60 -8.31 -10.67
C THR A 228 6.52 -9.48 -10.30
N THR A 229 7.63 -9.57 -11.02
CA THR A 229 8.69 -10.55 -10.76
C THR A 229 9.76 -9.98 -9.83
N THR A 230 10.54 -10.84 -9.19
CA THR A 230 11.69 -10.42 -8.36
C THR A 230 12.66 -9.45 -9.07
N PRO A 231 13.13 -9.69 -10.31
CA PRO A 231 14.02 -8.73 -10.98
C PRO A 231 13.35 -7.38 -11.25
N GLU A 232 12.05 -7.35 -11.55
CA GLU A 232 11.30 -6.10 -11.73
C GLU A 232 11.18 -5.33 -10.42
N ARG A 233 10.85 -6.00 -9.31
CA ARG A 233 10.80 -5.37 -7.97
C ARG A 233 12.16 -4.74 -7.63
N ARG A 234 13.27 -5.44 -7.88
CA ARG A 234 14.64 -4.91 -7.69
C ARG A 234 14.92 -3.69 -8.58
N ALA A 235 14.54 -3.75 -9.85
CA ALA A 235 14.71 -2.64 -10.79
C ALA A 235 13.87 -1.42 -10.40
N LEU A 236 12.63 -1.62 -9.99
CA LEU A 236 11.74 -0.57 -9.50
C LEU A 236 12.31 0.11 -8.24
N VAL A 237 12.83 -0.66 -7.28
CA VAL A 237 13.49 -0.10 -6.09
C VAL A 237 14.69 0.77 -6.49
N ALA A 238 15.59 0.28 -7.34
CA ALA A 238 16.73 1.06 -7.80
C ALA A 238 16.31 2.34 -8.52
N LEU A 239 15.35 2.24 -9.43
CA LEU A 239 14.81 3.36 -10.20
C LEU A 239 14.18 4.43 -9.32
N ILE A 240 13.24 4.05 -8.44
CA ILE A 240 12.48 5.03 -7.64
C ILE A 240 13.37 5.64 -6.56
N THR A 241 14.26 4.86 -5.95
CA THR A 241 15.21 5.37 -4.95
C THR A 241 16.11 6.44 -5.56
N GLU A 242 16.63 6.20 -6.77
CA GLU A 242 17.46 7.19 -7.46
C GLU A 242 16.67 8.43 -7.87
N ILE A 243 15.43 8.28 -8.34
CA ILE A 243 14.55 9.43 -8.65
C ILE A 243 14.32 10.29 -7.40
N ARG A 244 14.00 9.67 -6.26
CA ARG A 244 13.82 10.37 -4.98
C ARG A 244 15.08 11.12 -4.55
N ARG A 245 16.24 10.46 -4.65
CA ARG A 245 17.56 11.07 -4.38
C ARG A 245 17.79 12.31 -5.25
N LEU A 246 17.48 12.25 -6.54
CA LEU A 246 17.63 13.39 -7.46
C LEU A 246 16.63 14.51 -7.18
N MET A 247 15.47 14.18 -6.63
CA MET A 247 14.45 15.15 -6.21
C MET A 247 14.70 15.74 -4.82
N GLY A 248 15.69 15.23 -4.07
CA GLY A 248 15.97 15.65 -2.70
C GLY A 248 14.95 15.13 -1.67
N GLU A 249 14.30 14.01 -1.99
CA GLU A 249 13.35 13.33 -1.10
C GLU A 249 14.11 12.20 -0.36
N ASP A 250 14.37 12.40 0.94
CA ASP A 250 15.04 11.42 1.83
C ASP A 250 14.06 10.50 2.59
#